data_AF-A0A522DJE2-F1
#
_entry.id   AF-A0A522DJE2-F1
#
_cell.length_a   1.000
_cell.length_b   1.000
_cell.length_c   1.000
_cell.angle_alpha   90.00
_cell.angle_beta   90.00
_cell.angle_gamma   90.00
#
_symmetry.space_group_name_H-M   'P 1'
#
loop_
_entity.id
_entity.type
_entity.pdbx_description
1 polymer ?
#
loop_
_entity_poly.entity_id
_entity_poly.type
_entity_poly.pdbx_seq_one_letter_code
_entity_poly.pdbx_strand_id
1 'polypeptide(L)'
;MPASPAASPAPTVTVTAGPSADYGFTFFEQAQMGATFAEMSDQLHYPVGGGDGCPWYGALWNSDLASTYAFTDSHHPTHGATFFYTSRGLAADDASFPRNAEGVGVGSTQAEILAAYPAAVVGSVDDLGAGHIVTITVDDPDSDSKYVFGISSGSAVVDLLEWGPGAGTQWSHLCTGF
;
A
#
# COMPACT_ATOMS: atom_id res chain seq x y z
N MET A 1 30.77 -58.08 -22.48
CA MET A 1 29.75 -57.01 -22.63
C MET A 1 29.39 -56.52 -21.24
N PRO A 2 29.86 -55.35 -20.78
CA PRO A 2 29.47 -54.83 -19.47
C PRO A 2 28.20 -53.98 -19.58
N ALA A 3 27.33 -54.12 -18.57
CA ALA A 3 26.02 -53.49 -18.45
C ALA A 3 26.13 -51.96 -18.29
N SER A 4 25.23 -51.23 -18.95
CA SER A 4 25.07 -49.78 -18.74
C SER A 4 24.54 -49.51 -17.33
N PRO A 5 25.15 -48.58 -16.58
CA PRO A 5 24.61 -48.15 -15.29
C PRO A 5 23.30 -47.37 -15.50
N ALA A 6 22.30 -47.70 -14.70
CA ALA A 6 20.98 -47.08 -14.70
C ALA A 6 21.09 -45.56 -14.52
N ALA A 7 20.37 -44.81 -15.36
CA ALA A 7 20.25 -43.37 -15.25
C ALA A 7 19.58 -43.01 -13.92
N SER A 8 20.31 -42.30 -13.05
CA SER A 8 19.71 -41.62 -11.90
C SER A 8 18.60 -40.69 -12.37
N PRO A 9 17.44 -40.63 -11.69
CA PRO A 9 16.41 -39.66 -12.01
C PRO A 9 16.98 -38.24 -11.84
N ALA A 10 16.78 -37.41 -12.86
CA ALA A 10 17.11 -35.99 -12.80
C ALA A 10 16.34 -35.36 -11.62
N PRO A 11 16.97 -34.49 -10.81
CA PRO A 11 16.28 -33.84 -9.70
C PRO A 11 15.14 -32.99 -10.26
N THR A 12 13.91 -33.34 -9.87
CA THR A 12 12.73 -32.49 -10.08
C THR A 12 12.95 -31.21 -9.29
N VAL A 13 13.12 -30.09 -9.99
CA VAL A 13 13.10 -28.76 -9.37
C VAL A 13 11.68 -28.52 -8.86
N THR A 14 11.50 -28.63 -7.55
CA THR A 14 10.34 -28.03 -6.89
C THR A 14 10.45 -26.54 -7.07
N VAL A 15 9.50 -25.93 -7.80
CA VAL A 15 9.32 -24.48 -7.75
C VAL A 15 8.76 -24.17 -6.37
N THR A 16 9.64 -24.00 -5.39
CA THR A 16 9.31 -23.18 -4.24
C THR A 16 9.19 -21.77 -4.81
N ALA A 17 8.01 -21.16 -4.75
CA ALA A 17 7.90 -19.73 -4.96
C ALA A 17 8.82 -19.08 -3.90
N GLY A 18 10.03 -18.71 -4.35
CA GLY A 18 10.94 -17.88 -3.58
C GLY A 18 10.31 -16.51 -3.35
N PRO A 19 10.85 -15.71 -2.42
CA PRO A 19 10.26 -14.45 -2.02
C PRO A 19 9.96 -13.62 -3.26
N SER A 20 8.67 -13.30 -3.41
CA SER A 20 8.17 -12.36 -4.41
C SER A 20 9.03 -11.10 -4.31
N ALA A 21 9.55 -10.64 -5.44
CA ALA A 21 10.35 -9.43 -5.46
C ALA A 21 9.44 -8.26 -5.10
N ASP A 22 9.53 -7.87 -3.83
CA ASP A 22 8.66 -6.91 -3.19
C ASP A 22 9.24 -5.51 -3.40
N TYR A 23 8.55 -4.74 -4.25
CA TYR A 23 8.99 -3.42 -4.71
C TYR A 23 8.12 -2.30 -4.16
N GLY A 24 7.70 -2.44 -2.90
CA GLY A 24 7.37 -1.29 -2.09
C GLY A 24 6.45 -1.59 -0.92
N PHE A 25 5.74 -2.73 -0.88
CA PHE A 25 5.09 -3.13 0.36
C PHE A 25 6.08 -3.60 1.42
N THR A 26 7.18 -4.26 1.08
CA THR A 26 8.32 -4.50 2.00
C THR A 26 9.04 -3.22 2.44
N PHE A 27 9.03 -2.17 1.60
CA PHE A 27 9.48 -0.84 2.05
C PHE A 27 8.50 -0.29 3.11
N PHE A 28 7.21 -0.64 3.02
CA PHE A 28 6.19 -0.34 4.03
C PHE A 28 6.06 -1.39 5.15
N GLU A 29 6.56 -2.63 5.02
CA GLU A 29 6.62 -3.62 6.12
C GLU A 29 7.62 -3.16 7.19
N GLN A 30 8.61 -2.37 6.77
CA GLN A 30 9.50 -1.66 7.67
C GLN A 30 8.78 -0.50 8.35
N ALA A 31 8.00 0.30 7.61
CA ALA A 31 7.16 1.36 8.18
C ALA A 31 5.91 0.79 8.87
N GLN A 32 6.04 0.42 10.14
CA GLN A 32 4.99 -0.28 10.85
C GLN A 32 3.86 0.66 11.30
N MET A 33 2.63 0.15 11.24
CA MET A 33 1.52 0.71 11.99
C MET A 33 1.91 0.91 13.46
N GLY A 34 1.67 2.11 14.00
CA GLY A 34 2.07 2.47 15.36
C GLY A 34 3.54 2.89 15.54
N ALA A 35 4.39 2.81 14.51
CA ALA A 35 5.74 3.37 14.57
C ALA A 35 5.70 4.90 14.54
N THR A 36 6.58 5.53 15.30
CA THR A 36 6.82 6.98 15.24
C THR A 36 7.62 7.35 13.99
N PHE A 37 7.64 8.64 13.60
CA PHE A 37 8.48 9.10 12.50
C PHE A 37 9.98 8.84 12.74
N ALA A 38 10.44 8.88 13.99
CA ALA A 38 11.82 8.54 14.33
C ALA A 38 12.11 7.06 14.06
N GLU A 39 11.21 6.16 14.49
CA GLU A 39 11.36 4.72 14.25
C GLU A 39 11.28 4.40 12.75
N MET A 40 10.34 5.00 12.02
CA MET A 40 10.26 4.87 10.56
C MET A 40 11.52 5.41 9.87
N SER A 41 12.11 6.49 10.37
CA SER A 41 13.34 7.04 9.82
C SER A 41 14.52 6.07 9.98
N ASP A 42 14.63 5.44 11.14
CA ASP A 42 15.64 4.41 11.42
C ASP A 42 15.42 3.16 10.58
N GLN A 43 14.16 2.70 10.47
CA GLN A 43 13.76 1.52 9.69
C GLN A 43 14.06 1.69 8.21
N LEU A 44 13.66 2.81 7.62
CA LEU A 44 13.83 3.10 6.19
C LEU A 44 15.23 3.60 5.82
N HIS A 45 16.09 3.84 6.82
CA HIS A 45 17.40 4.48 6.65
C HIS A 45 17.34 5.80 5.87
N TYR A 46 16.27 6.56 6.07
CA TYR A 46 15.98 7.83 5.38
C TYR A 46 15.30 8.81 6.35
N PRO A 47 15.56 10.12 6.31
CA PRO A 47 14.90 11.10 7.18
C PRO A 47 13.39 11.16 6.93
N VAL A 48 12.60 10.62 7.86
CA VAL A 48 11.15 10.84 7.92
C VAL A 48 10.89 11.98 8.89
N GLY A 49 10.69 13.17 8.34
CA GLY A 49 10.30 14.34 9.12
C GLY A 49 8.78 14.47 9.18
N GLY A 50 8.22 14.50 10.39
CA GLY A 50 6.84 14.94 10.58
C GLY A 50 6.73 16.44 10.32
N GLY A 51 5.86 16.83 9.40
CA GLY A 51 5.48 18.24 9.26
C GLY A 51 4.41 18.60 10.29
N ASP A 52 4.46 19.84 10.80
CA ASP A 52 3.34 20.48 11.51
C ASP A 52 2.19 20.78 10.53
N GLY A 53 1.67 19.72 9.90
CA GLY A 53 0.46 19.72 9.09
C GLY A 53 -0.70 19.17 9.90
N CYS A 54 -1.91 19.32 9.38
CA CYS A 54 -3.11 18.71 9.92
C CYS A 54 -3.52 17.58 8.95
N PRO A 55 -3.58 16.29 9.34
CA PRO A 55 -2.95 15.69 10.53
C PRO A 55 -1.43 15.83 10.46
N TRP A 56 -0.74 15.49 11.54
CA TRP A 56 0.70 15.32 11.45
C TRP A 56 1.01 14.20 10.46
N TYR A 57 1.79 14.51 9.43
CA TYR A 57 2.15 13.56 8.39
C TYR A 57 3.64 13.64 8.06
N GLY A 58 4.19 12.50 7.68
CA GLY A 58 5.57 12.37 7.22
C GLY A 58 5.59 11.66 5.87
N ALA A 59 6.29 12.23 4.89
CA ALA A 59 6.51 11.55 3.63
C ALA A 59 7.48 10.38 3.84
N LEU A 60 7.04 9.17 3.50
CA LEU A 60 7.87 7.96 3.49
C LEU A 60 8.51 7.72 2.14
N TRP A 61 7.79 8.10 1.08
CA TRP A 61 8.23 7.97 -0.29
C TRP A 61 7.70 9.16 -1.07
N ASN A 62 8.54 9.79 -1.89
CA ASN A 62 8.10 10.88 -2.75
C ASN A 62 8.90 10.86 -4.05
N SER A 63 8.24 10.53 -5.14
CA SER A 63 8.79 10.58 -6.49
C SER A 63 7.77 11.16 -7.47
N ASP A 64 8.21 11.43 -8.70
CA ASP A 64 7.32 11.86 -9.78
C ASP A 64 6.19 10.84 -10.07
N LEU A 65 6.41 9.57 -9.69
CA LEU A 65 5.46 8.49 -9.93
C LEU A 65 4.40 8.39 -8.83
N ALA A 66 4.80 8.47 -7.57
CA ALA A 66 3.90 8.32 -6.44
C ALA A 66 4.47 8.98 -5.20
N SER A 67 3.57 9.42 -4.32
CA SER A 67 3.91 9.89 -2.99
C SER A 67 3.20 9.03 -1.96
N THR A 68 3.92 8.63 -0.92
CA THR A 68 3.37 7.90 0.23
C THR A 68 3.67 8.64 1.51
N TYR A 69 2.65 8.77 2.34
CA TYR A 69 2.69 9.48 3.60
C TYR A 69 2.21 8.57 4.73
N ALA A 70 2.87 8.68 5.88
CA ALA A 70 2.37 8.16 7.15
C ALA A 70 1.66 9.28 7.89
N PHE A 71 0.49 8.98 8.45
CA PHE A 71 -0.31 9.92 9.23
C PHE A 71 -0.35 9.49 10.69
N THR A 72 -0.25 10.44 11.60
CA THR A 72 -0.38 10.22 13.05
C THR A 72 -1.44 11.15 13.65
N ASP A 73 -1.88 10.85 14.87
CA ASP A 73 -2.77 11.74 15.62
C ASP A 73 -2.05 13.08 15.88
N SER A 74 -2.61 14.16 15.33
CA SER A 74 -2.09 15.51 15.51
C SER A 74 -2.06 15.99 16.98
N HIS A 75 -2.88 15.40 17.86
CA HIS A 75 -2.87 15.69 19.29
C HIS A 75 -1.84 14.85 20.05
N HIS A 76 -1.42 13.72 19.49
CA HIS A 76 -0.47 12.79 20.10
C HIS A 76 0.50 12.19 19.07
N PRO A 77 1.36 13.00 18.46
CA PRO A 77 2.18 12.55 17.35
C PRO A 77 3.25 11.49 17.71
N THR A 78 3.48 11.28 19.00
CA THR A 78 4.33 10.21 19.52
C THR A 78 3.60 8.87 19.63
N HIS A 79 2.29 8.79 19.36
CA HIS A 79 1.52 7.54 19.34
C HIS A 79 1.74 6.72 18.06
N GLY A 80 2.49 7.26 17.10
CA GLY A 80 2.86 6.58 15.87
C GLY A 80 1.80 6.64 14.78
N ALA A 81 2.09 6.02 13.64
CA ALA A 81 1.23 6.09 12.46
C ALA A 81 -0.10 5.36 12.68
N THR A 82 -1.21 6.00 12.31
CA THR A 82 -2.60 5.49 12.41
C THR A 82 -3.16 5.02 11.07
N PHE A 83 -2.59 5.50 9.97
CA PHE A 83 -2.77 4.97 8.63
C PHE A 83 -1.68 5.54 7.73
N PHE A 84 -1.62 5.00 6.54
CA PHE A 84 -0.78 5.50 5.48
C PHE A 84 -1.61 5.73 4.23
N TYR A 85 -1.11 6.61 3.38
CA TYR A 85 -1.78 7.05 2.16
C TYR A 85 -0.76 7.13 1.05
N THR A 86 -1.06 6.52 -0.08
CA THR A 86 -0.30 6.66 -1.33
C THR A 86 -1.18 7.30 -2.38
N SER A 87 -0.67 8.34 -3.03
CA SER A 87 -1.27 8.92 -4.23
C SER A 87 -0.35 8.75 -5.43
N ARG A 88 -0.98 8.50 -6.58
CA ARG A 88 -0.30 8.48 -7.88
C ARG A 88 0.05 9.90 -8.30
N GLY A 89 1.30 10.09 -8.71
CA GLY A 89 1.80 11.30 -9.35
C GLY A 89 1.50 11.33 -10.85
N LEU A 90 2.35 12.02 -11.62
CA LEU A 90 2.21 12.14 -13.08
C LEU A 90 2.80 10.92 -13.81
N ALA A 91 2.35 9.74 -13.42
CA ALA A 91 2.78 8.47 -13.98
C ALA A 91 1.81 7.96 -15.05
N ALA A 92 2.35 7.32 -16.09
CA ALA A 92 1.55 6.53 -17.02
C ALA A 92 0.90 5.34 -16.30
N ASP A 93 -0.21 4.83 -16.84
CA ASP A 93 -0.94 3.70 -16.25
C ASP A 93 -0.09 2.41 -16.19
N ASP A 94 0.90 2.27 -17.06
CA ASP A 94 1.83 1.13 -17.12
C ASP A 94 3.11 1.32 -16.27
N ALA A 95 3.19 2.40 -15.49
CA ALA A 95 4.32 2.63 -14.61
C ALA A 95 4.43 1.53 -13.53
N SER A 96 5.66 1.23 -13.12
CA SER A 96 5.92 0.27 -12.05
C SER A 96 5.72 0.93 -10.69
N PHE A 97 4.56 0.66 -10.08
CA PHE A 97 4.25 1.07 -8.71
C PHE A 97 4.55 -0.04 -7.70
N PRO A 98 4.75 0.32 -6.42
CA PRO A 98 4.66 -0.61 -5.30
C PRO A 98 3.43 -1.52 -5.36
N ARG A 99 3.64 -2.81 -5.12
CA ARG A 99 2.61 -3.86 -5.04
C ARG A 99 2.70 -4.58 -3.71
N ASN A 100 1.56 -5.02 -3.17
CA ASN A 100 1.50 -5.85 -1.97
C ASN A 100 1.87 -7.32 -2.26
N ALA A 101 1.81 -8.16 -1.24
CA ALA A 101 2.10 -9.59 -1.35
C ALA A 101 1.22 -10.30 -2.39
N GLU A 102 0.01 -9.79 -2.62
CA GLU A 102 -0.97 -10.26 -3.58
C GLU A 102 -0.77 -9.68 -4.98
N GLY A 103 0.24 -8.82 -5.17
CA GLY A 103 0.60 -8.24 -6.46
C GLY A 103 -0.25 -7.04 -6.89
N VAL A 104 -1.03 -6.45 -5.98
CA VAL A 104 -1.91 -5.32 -6.25
C VAL A 104 -1.52 -4.04 -5.51
N GLY A 105 -1.99 -2.89 -5.98
CA GLY A 105 -1.63 -1.58 -5.41
C GLY A 105 -2.11 -0.41 -6.28
N VAL A 106 -1.51 0.76 -6.08
CA VAL A 106 -1.65 1.89 -7.03
C VAL A 106 -1.27 1.42 -8.44
N GLY A 107 -2.07 1.82 -9.43
CA GLY A 107 -1.97 1.37 -10.82
C GLY A 107 -2.65 0.03 -11.11
N SER A 108 -3.26 -0.64 -10.14
CA SER A 108 -4.13 -1.80 -10.42
C SER A 108 -5.50 -1.36 -10.93
N THR A 109 -6.14 -2.17 -11.76
CA THR A 109 -7.55 -2.05 -12.11
C THR A 109 -8.44 -2.62 -11.00
N GLN A 110 -9.70 -2.21 -10.95
CA GLN A 110 -10.69 -2.84 -10.05
C GLN A 110 -10.77 -4.36 -10.25
N ALA A 111 -10.69 -4.84 -11.50
CA ALA A 111 -10.75 -6.26 -11.79
C ALA A 111 -9.56 -7.04 -11.20
N GLU A 112 -8.36 -6.46 -11.21
CA GLU A 112 -7.18 -7.06 -10.58
C GLU A 112 -7.31 -7.10 -9.06
N ILE A 113 -7.83 -6.04 -8.42
CA ILE A 113 -8.09 -6.05 -6.98
C ILE A 113 -9.10 -7.14 -6.61
N LEU A 114 -10.22 -7.25 -7.34
CA LEU A 114 -11.25 -8.25 -7.07
C LEU A 114 -10.80 -9.69 -7.36
N ALA A 115 -9.83 -9.86 -8.27
CA ALA A 115 -9.21 -11.16 -8.52
C ALA A 115 -8.28 -11.56 -7.35
N ALA A 116 -7.53 -10.61 -6.79
CA ALA A 116 -6.66 -10.83 -5.62
C ALA A 116 -7.47 -10.99 -4.32
N TYR A 117 -8.53 -10.20 -4.17
CA TYR A 117 -9.39 -10.17 -2.98
C TYR A 117 -10.87 -10.36 -3.37
N PRO A 118 -11.32 -11.61 -3.54
CA PRO A 118 -12.70 -11.90 -3.94
C PRO A 118 -13.77 -11.43 -2.93
N ALA A 119 -13.38 -11.20 -1.67
CA ALA A 119 -14.26 -10.73 -0.61
C ALA A 119 -14.30 -9.19 -0.48
N ALA A 120 -13.54 -8.46 -1.31
CA ALA A 120 -13.48 -7.01 -1.24
C ALA A 120 -14.85 -6.37 -1.52
N VAL A 121 -15.14 -5.28 -0.82
CA VAL A 121 -16.39 -4.54 -0.94
C VAL A 121 -16.17 -3.32 -1.82
N VAL A 122 -16.91 -3.22 -2.93
CA VAL A 122 -16.89 -2.03 -3.79
C VAL A 122 -17.93 -1.03 -3.29
N GLY A 123 -17.51 0.21 -3.11
CA GLY A 123 -18.33 1.33 -2.71
C GLY A 123 -17.94 2.61 -3.45
N SER A 124 -18.41 3.73 -2.93
CA SER A 124 -18.02 5.05 -3.43
C SER A 124 -18.08 6.09 -2.33
N VAL A 125 -17.23 7.10 -2.44
CA VAL A 125 -17.19 8.28 -1.57
C VAL A 125 -17.20 9.52 -2.44
N ASP A 126 -18.03 10.50 -2.08
CA ASP A 126 -17.93 11.85 -2.62
C ASP A 126 -17.14 12.70 -1.62
N ASP A 127 -15.90 13.01 -1.98
CA ASP A 127 -15.00 13.83 -1.18
C ASP A 127 -14.92 15.25 -1.76
N LEU A 128 -14.99 16.28 -0.91
CA LEU A 128 -15.08 17.67 -1.37
C LEU A 128 -13.87 18.15 -2.19
N GLY A 129 -12.68 17.61 -1.94
CA GLY A 129 -11.45 18.01 -2.61
C GLY A 129 -10.92 17.01 -3.64
N ALA A 130 -11.24 15.72 -3.50
CA ALA A 130 -10.85 14.66 -4.44
C ALA A 130 -11.97 14.29 -5.42
N GLY A 131 -13.19 14.76 -5.18
CA GLY A 131 -14.37 14.46 -6.00
C GLY A 131 -14.94 13.07 -5.74
N HIS A 132 -15.57 12.50 -6.76
CA HIS A 132 -16.12 11.15 -6.68
C HIS A 132 -15.00 10.10 -6.77
N ILE A 133 -14.97 9.19 -5.82
CA ILE A 133 -13.99 8.10 -5.73
C ILE A 133 -14.76 6.78 -5.66
N VAL A 134 -14.45 5.86 -6.56
CA VAL A 134 -14.85 4.46 -6.40
C VAL A 134 -13.87 3.81 -5.42
N THR A 135 -14.38 3.22 -4.36
CA THR A 135 -13.56 2.59 -3.33
C THR A 135 -13.68 1.07 -3.39
N ILE A 136 -12.59 0.38 -3.15
CA ILE A 136 -12.55 -1.08 -3.00
C ILE A 136 -11.91 -1.34 -1.64
N THR A 137 -12.69 -1.83 -0.69
CA THR A 137 -12.26 -2.07 0.69
C THR A 137 -11.95 -3.55 0.90
N VAL A 138 -10.78 -3.83 1.46
CA VAL A 138 -10.33 -5.16 1.86
C VAL A 138 -10.01 -5.11 3.34
N ASP A 139 -10.84 -5.76 4.16
CA ASP A 139 -10.58 -5.88 5.60
C ASP A 139 -9.45 -6.88 5.85
N ASP A 140 -8.57 -6.56 6.80
CA ASP A 140 -7.61 -7.51 7.34
C ASP A 140 -8.35 -8.43 8.33
N PRO A 141 -8.42 -9.75 8.11
CA PRO A 141 -9.10 -10.64 9.05
C PRO A 141 -8.42 -10.74 10.42
N ASP A 142 -7.15 -10.37 10.52
CA ASP A 142 -6.32 -10.55 11.72
C ASP A 142 -6.15 -9.24 12.52
N SER A 143 -6.67 -8.10 12.05
CA SER A 143 -6.59 -6.81 12.74
C SER A 143 -7.74 -5.87 12.41
N ASP A 144 -7.82 -4.72 13.10
CA ASP A 144 -8.77 -3.65 12.74
C ASP A 144 -8.31 -2.85 11.50
N SER A 145 -7.22 -3.25 10.86
CA SER A 145 -6.71 -2.60 9.65
C SER A 145 -7.50 -3.01 8.43
N LYS A 146 -7.39 -2.20 7.38
CA LYS A 146 -7.96 -2.49 6.07
C LYS A 146 -7.14 -1.79 5.00
N TYR A 147 -7.23 -2.29 3.78
CA TYR A 147 -6.82 -1.60 2.57
C TYR A 147 -8.02 -0.95 1.94
N VAL A 148 -7.90 0.30 1.53
CA VAL A 148 -8.91 0.99 0.74
C VAL A 148 -8.25 1.50 -0.52
N PHE A 149 -8.60 0.91 -1.65
CA PHE A 149 -8.12 1.32 -2.96
C PHE A 149 -9.12 2.31 -3.54
N GLY A 150 -8.65 3.49 -3.94
CA GLY A 150 -9.45 4.56 -4.53
C GLY A 150 -9.16 4.72 -6.02
N ILE A 151 -10.22 4.83 -6.82
CA ILE A 151 -10.19 5.21 -8.23
C ILE A 151 -10.95 6.53 -8.37
N SER A 152 -10.21 7.63 -8.51
CA SER A 152 -10.79 8.97 -8.67
C SER A 152 -11.44 9.13 -10.03
N SER A 153 -12.39 10.07 -10.13
CA SER A 153 -13.04 10.40 -11.38
C SER A 153 -12.03 10.75 -12.49
N GLY A 154 -12.10 10.03 -13.61
CA GLY A 154 -11.18 10.19 -14.75
C GLY A 154 -9.97 9.26 -14.73
N SER A 155 -9.73 8.52 -13.64
CA SER A 155 -8.76 7.42 -13.61
C SER A 155 -9.39 6.10 -14.04
N ALA A 156 -8.63 5.26 -14.74
CA ALA A 156 -9.02 3.88 -15.07
C ALA A 156 -8.42 2.84 -14.10
N VAL A 157 -7.50 3.28 -13.24
CA VAL A 157 -6.73 2.47 -12.30
C VAL A 157 -6.76 3.11 -10.92
N VAL A 158 -6.42 2.34 -9.90
CA VAL A 158 -6.22 2.83 -8.54
C VAL A 158 -5.17 3.93 -8.57
N ASP A 159 -5.56 5.15 -8.24
CA ASP A 159 -4.68 6.31 -8.15
C ASP A 159 -4.50 6.79 -6.70
N LEU A 160 -5.28 6.21 -5.76
CA LEU A 160 -5.21 6.47 -4.34
C LEU A 160 -5.22 5.12 -3.57
N LEU A 161 -4.45 5.01 -2.50
CA LEU A 161 -4.43 3.83 -1.63
C LEU A 161 -4.26 4.28 -0.18
N GLU A 162 -5.17 3.85 0.69
CA GLU A 162 -5.02 3.99 2.14
C GLU A 162 -4.92 2.62 2.81
N TRP A 163 -4.12 2.53 3.86
CA TRP A 163 -4.13 1.34 4.71
C TRP A 163 -3.88 1.64 6.18
N GLY A 164 -4.51 0.84 7.04
CA GLY A 164 -4.51 0.98 8.50
C GLY A 164 -5.93 1.12 9.07
N PRO A 165 -6.08 1.15 10.41
CA PRO A 165 -7.39 1.21 11.06
C PRO A 165 -8.23 2.43 10.68
N GLY A 166 -7.58 3.57 10.42
CA GLY A 166 -8.24 4.82 10.02
C GLY A 166 -8.61 4.94 8.53
N ALA A 167 -8.21 3.99 7.69
CA ALA A 167 -8.28 4.12 6.24
C ALA A 167 -9.72 4.32 5.69
N GLY A 168 -9.81 4.95 4.52
CA GLY A 168 -11.02 5.12 3.70
C GLY A 168 -12.05 6.10 4.23
N THR A 169 -11.75 6.86 5.28
CA THR A 169 -12.73 7.79 5.88
C THR A 169 -12.70 9.18 5.25
N GLN A 170 -11.53 9.66 4.78
CA GLN A 170 -11.32 10.99 4.19
C GLN A 170 -10.16 10.91 3.20
N TRP A 171 -10.22 11.60 2.03
CA TRP A 171 -9.18 11.46 0.99
C TRP A 171 -8.50 12.77 0.61
N SER A 172 -9.18 13.92 0.69
CA SER A 172 -8.57 15.25 0.41
C SER A 172 -8.44 16.15 1.64
N HIS A 173 -9.29 15.94 2.64
CA HIS A 173 -9.33 16.71 3.87
C HIS A 173 -8.90 15.83 5.04
N LEU A 174 -7.67 15.34 4.99
CA LEU A 174 -7.15 14.48 6.07
C LEU A 174 -7.12 15.23 7.41
N CYS A 175 -7.22 16.58 7.42
CA CYS A 175 -7.16 17.44 8.60
C CYS A 175 -8.32 17.32 9.62
N THR A 176 -9.49 16.79 9.26
CA THR A 176 -10.73 17.01 10.05
C THR A 176 -10.98 16.06 11.22
N GLY A 177 -9.94 15.37 11.70
CA GLY A 177 -9.99 14.57 12.92
C GLY A 177 -10.41 13.13 12.66
N PHE A 178 -9.63 12.21 13.25
CA PHE A 178 -9.93 10.79 13.41
C PHE A 178 -10.25 10.54 14.88
#